data_AF-A0A937BUP1-F1
#
_entry.id   AF-A0A937BUP1-F1
#
_cell.length_a   1.000
_cell.length_b   1.000
_cell.length_c   1.000
_cell.angle_alpha   90.00
_cell.angle_beta   90.00
_cell.angle_gamma   90.00
#
_symmetry.space_group_name_H-M   'P 1'
#
loop_
_entity.id
_entity.type
_entity.pdbx_description
1 polymer ?
#
loop_
_entity_poly.entity_id
_entity_poly.type
_entity_poly.pdbx_seq_one_letter_code
_entity_poly.pdbx_strand_id
1 'polypeptide(L)'
;MLDLAAPFPAHHQVHSKLYIIDRELIIIGSANCSRRSMTNDSETAAVIFKNNEADSSLVKRIEDRYDQNFPWKAYIPNDNIVDVDIKMLLELPNNSNKSP
;
A
#
# COMPACT_ATOMS: atom_id res chain seq x y z
N MET A 1 27.88 -16.26 -0.88
CA MET A 1 28.73 -15.31 -1.63
C MET A 1 27.79 -14.49 -2.49
N LEU A 2 27.72 -13.16 -2.29
CA LEU A 2 26.87 -12.26 -3.07
C LEU A 2 27.43 -12.16 -4.49
N ASP A 3 26.61 -12.40 -5.49
CA ASP A 3 26.96 -12.19 -6.90
C ASP A 3 26.87 -10.69 -7.22
N LEU A 4 28.01 -10.07 -7.52
CA LEU A 4 28.14 -8.65 -7.88
C LEU A 4 27.60 -8.33 -9.28
N ALA A 5 27.27 -9.34 -10.10
CA ALA A 5 26.85 -9.18 -11.49
C ALA A 5 25.34 -9.31 -11.71
N ALA A 6 24.57 -9.75 -10.71
CA ALA A 6 23.13 -9.71 -10.79
C ALA A 6 22.66 -8.25 -10.70
N PRO A 7 21.88 -7.71 -11.67
CA PRO A 7 21.19 -6.46 -11.43
C PRO A 7 20.38 -6.68 -10.16
N PHE A 8 20.61 -5.85 -9.12
CA PHE A 8 19.78 -5.88 -7.93
C PHE A 8 18.34 -5.95 -8.44
N PRO A 9 17.52 -6.96 -8.08
CA PRO A 9 16.11 -6.85 -8.35
C PRO A 9 15.72 -5.57 -7.64
N ALA A 10 15.47 -4.52 -8.42
CA ALA A 10 14.98 -3.26 -7.92
C ALA A 10 13.58 -3.57 -7.44
N HIS A 11 13.52 -4.16 -6.25
CA HIS A 11 12.32 -4.40 -5.51
C HIS A 11 11.90 -2.98 -5.14
N HIS A 12 11.18 -2.31 -6.05
CA HIS A 12 10.45 -1.10 -5.75
C HIS A 12 9.34 -1.48 -4.77
N GLN A 13 9.71 -1.80 -3.53
CA GLN A 13 8.78 -2.12 -2.47
C GLN A 13 8.14 -0.82 -2.05
N VAL A 14 6.84 -0.72 -2.29
CA VAL A 14 6.02 0.40 -1.82
C VAL A 14 6.01 0.34 -0.29
N HIS A 15 6.80 1.20 0.35
CA HIS A 15 6.83 1.35 1.80
C HIS A 15 6.11 2.62 2.27
N SER A 16 5.56 3.41 1.34
CA SER A 16 4.74 4.57 1.66
C SER A 16 3.46 4.16 2.38
N LYS A 17 3.12 4.92 3.41
CA LYS A 17 1.80 4.90 4.04
C LYS A 17 1.21 6.30 3.92
N LEU A 18 0.55 6.50 2.79
CA LEU A 18 0.06 7.79 2.33
C LEU A 18 -1.39 7.62 1.88
N TYR A 19 -2.26 8.50 2.35
CA TYR A 19 -3.65 8.57 1.92
C TYR A 19 -3.92 9.97 1.37
N ILE A 20 -4.57 10.04 0.22
CA ILE A 20 -5.08 11.28 -0.37
C ILE A 20 -6.59 11.08 -0.53
N ILE A 21 -7.38 11.93 0.11
CA ILE A 21 -8.84 11.84 0.12
C ILE A 21 -9.39 13.11 -0.53
N ASP A 22 -10.20 12.91 -1.57
CA ASP A 22 -10.90 13.94 -2.35
C ASP A 22 -10.02 15.11 -2.82
N ARG A 23 -8.69 14.91 -2.88
CA ARG A 23 -7.68 15.96 -3.15
C ARG A 23 -7.73 17.14 -2.16
N GLU A 24 -8.27 16.93 -0.97
CA GLU A 24 -8.43 17.96 0.07
C GLU A 24 -7.77 17.60 1.38
N LEU A 25 -7.56 16.30 1.62
CA LEU A 25 -6.94 15.78 2.83
C LEU A 25 -5.80 14.83 2.47
N ILE A 26 -4.64 15.06 3.07
CA ILE A 26 -3.49 14.16 2.98
C ILE A 26 -3.17 13.65 4.38
N ILE A 27 -2.98 12.33 4.49
CA ILE A 27 -2.49 11.68 5.70
C ILE A 27 -1.18 10.97 5.35
N ILE A 28 -0.10 11.33 6.04
CA ILE A 28 1.21 10.71 5.87
C ILE A 28 1.75 10.29 7.23
N GLY A 29 2.26 9.06 7.33
CA GLY A 29 2.73 8.56 8.62
C GLY A 29 3.40 7.19 8.56
N SER A 30 3.50 6.57 9.73
CA SER A 30 4.09 5.25 9.91
C SER A 30 3.08 4.09 9.76
N ALA A 31 1.79 4.39 9.90
CA ALA A 31 0.74 3.37 10.00
C ALA A 31 0.40 2.70 8.65
N ASN A 32 0.66 1.40 8.54
CA ASN A 32 0.18 0.61 7.39
C ASN A 32 -1.35 0.49 7.41
N CYS A 33 -1.97 0.27 6.24
CA CYS A 33 -3.40 -0.06 6.14
C CYS A 33 -3.65 -1.51 6.58
N SER A 34 -3.45 -1.78 7.87
CA SER A 34 -3.63 -3.11 8.46
C SER A 34 -4.26 -2.99 9.83
N ARG A 35 -4.98 -4.03 10.26
CA ARG A 35 -5.59 -4.07 11.59
C ARG A 35 -4.57 -3.77 12.70
N ARG A 36 -3.38 -4.37 12.61
CA ARG A 36 -2.32 -4.23 13.61
C ARG A 36 -1.88 -2.77 13.80
N SER A 37 -1.56 -2.06 12.72
CA SER A 37 -1.20 -0.64 12.78
C SER A 37 -2.35 0.24 13.25
N MET A 38 -3.60 -0.15 12.99
CA MET A 38 -4.78 0.64 13.41
C MET A 38 -5.20 0.41 14.86
N THR A 39 -4.79 -0.69 15.51
CA THR A 39 -5.30 -1.05 16.85
C THR A 39 -4.24 -1.36 17.90
N ASN A 40 -3.04 -1.76 17.51
CA ASN A 40 -2.07 -2.35 18.44
C ASN A 40 -0.72 -1.64 18.43
N ASP A 41 -0.20 -1.28 17.26
CA ASP A 41 1.11 -0.63 17.18
C ASP A 41 0.98 0.87 17.52
N SER A 42 2.03 1.42 18.14
CA SER A 42 2.13 2.87 18.34
C SER A 42 2.55 3.52 17.04
N GLU A 43 1.62 4.23 16.42
CA GLU A 43 1.82 4.88 15.12
C GLU A 43 1.78 6.40 15.25
N THR A 44 2.34 7.10 14.27
CA THR A 44 2.27 8.56 14.17
C THR A 44 1.94 8.95 12.75
N ALA A 45 1.09 9.98 12.61
CA ALA A 45 0.74 10.54 11.32
C ALA A 45 0.59 12.06 11.40
N ALA A 46 0.96 12.73 10.32
CA ALA A 46 0.61 14.11 10.06
C ALA A 46 -0.65 14.14 9.18
N VAL A 47 -1.58 15.00 9.54
CA VAL A 47 -2.82 15.24 8.80
C VAL A 47 -2.76 16.65 8.24
N ILE A 48 -2.84 16.76 6.92
CA ILE A 48 -2.69 18.02 6.19
C ILE A 48 -4.00 18.29 5.46
N PHE A 49 -4.68 19.35 5.88
CA PHE A 49 -5.86 19.85 5.21
C PHE A 49 -5.47 20.90 4.17
N LYS A 50 -6.17 20.90 3.04
CA LYS A 50 -6.10 21.98 2.07
C LYS A 50 -6.60 23.26 2.74
N ASN A 51 -5.72 24.25 2.84
CA ASN A 51 -6.04 25.53 3.50
C ASN A 51 -6.80 26.48 2.55
N ASN A 52 -6.59 26.37 1.22
CA ASN A 52 -7.13 27.31 0.22
C ASN A 52 -7.21 26.67 -1.18
N GLU A 53 -8.03 27.20 -2.11
CA GLU A 53 -8.08 26.71 -3.50
C GLU A 53 -6.75 26.84 -4.27
N ALA A 54 -5.93 27.82 -3.92
CA ALA A 54 -4.59 28.02 -4.49
C ALA A 54 -3.58 26.94 -4.09
N ASP A 55 -3.86 26.15 -3.04
CA ASP A 55 -2.96 25.13 -2.49
C ASP A 55 -3.05 23.77 -3.21
N SER A 56 -3.71 23.76 -4.36
CA SER A 56 -3.78 22.63 -5.31
C SER A 56 -2.41 22.05 -5.71
N SER A 57 -1.32 22.76 -5.39
CA SER A 57 0.04 22.39 -5.73
C SER A 57 0.55 21.16 -4.98
N LEU A 58 0.19 20.93 -3.71
CA LEU A 58 0.80 19.84 -2.93
C LEU A 58 0.31 18.46 -3.40
N VAL A 59 -1.01 18.29 -3.50
CA VAL A 59 -1.63 17.05 -4.02
C VAL A 59 -1.11 16.77 -5.42
N LYS A 60 -1.13 17.78 -6.30
CA LYS A 60 -0.64 17.64 -7.67
C LYS A 60 0.83 17.23 -7.73
N ARG A 61 1.70 17.83 -6.92
CA ARG A 61 3.13 17.46 -6.86
C ARG A 61 3.35 16.03 -6.40
N ILE A 62 2.53 15.54 -5.46
CA ILE A 62 2.58 14.17 -4.98
C ILE A 62 2.14 13.22 -6.10
N GLU A 63 1.00 13.49 -6.73
CA GLU A 63 0.48 12.71 -7.85
C GLU A 63 1.46 12.67 -9.03
N ASP A 64 1.96 13.84 -9.49
CA ASP A 64 2.93 13.95 -10.57
C ASP A 64 4.18 13.10 -10.30
N ARG A 65 4.62 13.01 -9.03
CA ARG A 65 5.77 12.19 -8.62
C ARG A 65 5.49 10.69 -8.72
N TYR A 66 4.28 10.26 -8.39
CA TYR A 66 3.88 8.86 -8.52
C TYR A 66 3.61 8.49 -9.98
N ASP A 67 2.96 9.35 -10.76
CA ASP A 67 2.70 9.16 -12.19
C ASP A 67 3.98 8.90 -13.00
N GLN A 68 5.04 9.67 -12.74
CA GLN A 68 6.30 9.56 -13.49
C GLN A 68 7.05 8.24 -13.25
N ASN A 69 6.84 7.60 -12.10
CA ASN A 69 7.63 6.44 -11.67
C ASN A 69 6.81 5.16 -11.53
N PHE A 70 5.49 5.25 -11.63
CA PHE A 70 4.58 4.14 -11.39
C PHE A 70 3.42 4.26 -12.38
N PRO A 71 3.38 3.47 -13.48
CA PRO A 71 2.18 3.42 -14.29
C PRO A 71 1.08 2.85 -13.40
N TRP A 72 0.10 3.69 -13.04
CA TRP A 72 -1.03 3.28 -12.23
C TRP A 72 -1.70 2.08 -12.89
N LYS A 73 -1.46 0.89 -12.34
CA LYS A 73 -2.31 -0.25 -12.61
C LYS A 73 -3.52 -0.08 -11.72
N ALA A 74 -4.58 0.51 -12.26
CA ALA A 74 -5.88 0.44 -11.63
C ALA A 74 -6.16 -1.02 -11.26
N TYR A 75 -6.58 -1.27 -10.02
CA TYR A 75 -7.10 -2.57 -9.68
C TYR A 75 -8.38 -2.76 -10.49
N ILE A 76 -8.30 -3.65 -11.49
CA ILE A 76 -9.44 -4.11 -12.26
C ILE A 76 -9.85 -5.43 -11.63
N PRO A 77 -11.04 -5.53 -11.02
CA PRO A 77 -11.55 -6.81 -10.57
C PRO A 77 -11.52 -7.77 -11.76
N ASN A 78 -10.71 -8.82 -11.65
CA ASN A 78 -10.64 -9.86 -12.65
C ASN A 78 -11.03 -11.14 -11.95
N ASP A 79 -12.14 -11.74 -12.38
CA ASP A 79 -12.66 -12.99 -11.81
C ASP A 79 -11.66 -14.16 -11.93
N ASN A 80 -10.64 -14.03 -12.79
CA ASN A 80 -9.55 -15.00 -12.94
C ASN A 80 -8.31 -14.70 -12.07
N ILE A 81 -8.24 -13.53 -11.43
CA ILE A 81 -7.18 -13.18 -10.47
C ILE A 81 -7.73 -13.45 -9.08
N VAL A 82 -7.46 -14.66 -8.60
CA VAL A 82 -7.73 -15.01 -7.20
C VAL A 82 -6.75 -14.20 -6.35
N ASP A 83 -7.29 -13.43 -5.41
CA ASP A 83 -6.49 -12.75 -4.39
C ASP A 83 -5.52 -13.77 -3.77
N VAL A 84 -4.25 -13.40 -3.64
CA VAL A 84 -3.20 -14.31 -3.14
C VAL A 84 -3.58 -14.84 -1.76
N ASP A 85 -4.26 -14.02 -0.97
CA ASP A 85 -4.74 -14.36 0.37
C ASP A 85 -5.84 -15.43 0.32
N ILE A 86 -6.72 -15.36 -0.68
CA ILE A 86 -7.77 -16.36 -0.94
C ILE A 86 -7.15 -17.66 -1.47
N LYS A 87 -6.15 -17.55 -2.36
CA LYS A 87 -5.43 -18.72 -2.87
C LYS A 87 -4.69 -19.45 -1.75
N MET A 88 -4.02 -18.73 -0.86
CA MET A 88 -3.38 -19.33 0.32
C MET A 88 -4.41 -20.01 1.22
N LEU A 89 -5.58 -19.40 1.47
CA LEU A 89 -6.65 -20.01 2.28
C LEU A 89 -7.22 -21.30 1.67
N LEU A 90 -7.32 -21.38 0.34
CA LEU A 90 -7.78 -22.56 -0.39
C LEU A 90 -6.72 -23.67 -0.45
N GLU A 91 -5.43 -23.31 -0.40
CA GLU A 91 -4.30 -24.25 -0.41
C GLU A 91 -3.86 -24.69 0.99
N LEU A 92 -4.42 -24.10 2.05
CA LEU A 92 -4.18 -24.58 3.41
C LEU A 92 -4.71 -26.01 3.55
N PRO A 93 -3.90 -26.98 4.02
CA PRO A 93 -4.38 -28.32 4.24
C PRO A 93 -5.51 -28.28 5.26
N ASN A 94 -6.65 -28.89 4.91
CA ASN A 94 -7.79 -29.10 5.81
C ASN A 94 -7.30 -29.83 7.07
N ASN A 95 -6.96 -29.07 8.11
CA ASN A 95 -6.73 -29.61 9.45
C ASN A 95 -8.09 -29.89 10.11
N SER A 96 -8.90 -30.74 9.48
CA SER A 96 -10.17 -31.23 10.03
C SER A 96 -9.99 -32.46 10.94
N ASN A 97 -8.75 -32.85 11.27
CA ASN A 97 -8.47 -33.97 12.16
C ASN A 97 -7.76 -33.51 13.45
N LYS A 98 -8.45 -32.72 14.27
CA LYS A 98 -8.22 -32.69 15.71
C LYS A 98 -9.57 -32.78 16.42
N SER A 99 -10.03 -34.02 16.61
CA SER A 99 -10.98 -34.37 17.67
C SER A 99 -10.29 -34.24 19.04
N PRO A 100 -11.05 -33.92 20.12
CA PRO A 100 -10.53 -33.56 21.44
C PRO A 100 -9.67 -34.65 22.10
#